data_AF-A0A519X6I8-F1
#
_entry.id   AF-A0A519X6I8-F1
#
_cell.length_a   1.000
_cell.length_b   1.000
_cell.length_c   1.000
_cell.angle_alpha   90.00
_cell.angle_beta   90.00
_cell.angle_gamma   90.00
#
_symmetry.space_group_name_H-M   'P 1'
#
loop_
_entity.id
_entity.type
_entity.pdbx_description
1 polymer ?
#
loop_
_entity_poly.entity_id
_entity_poly.type
_entity_poly.pdbx_seq_one_letter_code
_entity_poly.pdbx_strand_id
1 'polypeptide(L)'
;MTLTKWLIYTVLIGLLPFIARLLIFAITKNLSATYILNEVDMIAFGLVLNVSNISEIDNNSSLTEEWKTKNKGLSVIFIIIFSIFLGLSYMADLPNANGFDKNMIRMLSLCLSAVSLFFSYTIFNKLG
;
A
#
# COMPACT_ATOMS: atom_id res chain seq x y z
N MET A 1 18.47 10.53 -3.46
CA MET A 1 18.14 9.18 -3.95
C MET A 1 17.73 9.28 -5.42
N THR A 2 18.13 8.38 -6.33
CA THR A 2 17.73 8.50 -7.74
C THR A 2 16.28 8.03 -7.94
N LEU A 3 15.46 8.76 -8.71
CA LEU A 3 14.07 8.43 -9.05
C LEU A 3 13.87 6.97 -9.46
N THR A 4 14.80 6.42 -10.24
CA THR A 4 14.80 5.03 -10.70
C THR A 4 14.85 4.01 -9.56
N LYS A 5 15.62 4.29 -8.49
CA LYS A 5 15.72 3.38 -7.34
C LYS A 5 14.44 3.38 -6.52
N TRP A 6 13.84 4.55 -6.28
CA TRP A 6 12.56 4.66 -5.57
C TRP A 6 11.43 3.94 -6.32
N LEU A 7 11.32 4.20 -7.63
CA LEU A 7 10.27 3.60 -8.44
C LEU A 7 10.40 2.06 -8.50
N ILE A 8 11.63 1.54 -8.57
CA ILE A 8 11.88 0.09 -8.61
C ILE A 8 11.69 -0.55 -7.23
N TYR A 9 12.39 -0.07 -6.19
CA TYR A 9 12.41 -0.77 -4.90
C TYR A 9 11.15 -0.54 -4.07
N THR A 10 10.46 0.58 -4.25
CA THR A 10 9.31 0.95 -3.40
C THR A 10 8.00 0.75 -4.15
N VAL A 11 7.87 1.32 -5.35
CA VAL A 11 6.60 1.29 -6.09
C VAL A 11 6.40 -0.05 -6.83
N LEU A 12 7.38 -0.53 -7.60
CA LEU A 12 7.24 -1.79 -8.33
C LEU A 12 7.14 -3.01 -7.41
N ILE A 13 7.94 -3.05 -6.32
CA ILE A 13 7.82 -4.13 -5.32
C ILE A 13 6.44 -4.10 -4.66
N GLY A 14 5.91 -2.92 -4.32
CA GLY A 14 4.56 -2.80 -3.78
C GLY A 14 3.47 -3.23 -4.77
N LEU A 15 3.69 -3.09 -6.08
CA LEU A 15 2.75 -3.49 -7.13
C LEU A 15 2.82 -4.98 -7.49
N LEU A 16 3.74 -5.76 -6.91
CA LEU A 16 3.87 -7.20 -7.18
C LEU A 16 2.54 -7.98 -7.07
N PRO A 17 1.69 -7.77 -6.04
CA PRO A 17 0.40 -8.46 -5.94
C PRO A 17 -0.51 -8.20 -7.15
N PHE A 18 -0.57 -6.95 -7.62
CA PHE A 18 -1.37 -6.57 -8.78
C PHE A 18 -0.83 -7.19 -10.07
N ILE A 19 0.49 -7.22 -10.23
CA ILE A 19 1.13 -7.86 -11.39
C ILE A 19 0.80 -9.36 -11.38
N ALA A 20 0.90 -10.03 -10.23
CA ALA A 20 0.55 -11.44 -10.09
C ALA A 20 -0.92 -11.70 -10.46
N ARG A 21 -1.87 -10.87 -9.97
CA ARG A 21 -3.29 -11.00 -10.33
C ARG A 21 -3.56 -10.74 -11.79
N LEU A 22 -2.87 -9.78 -12.41
CA LEU A 22 -3.01 -9.50 -13.84
C LEU A 22 -2.54 -10.70 -14.67
N LEU A 23 -1.44 -11.35 -14.30
CA LEU A 23 -0.97 -12.57 -14.96
C LEU A 23 -1.97 -13.72 -14.79
N ILE A 24 -2.51 -13.93 -13.58
CA ILE A 24 -3.53 -14.95 -13.33
C ILE A 24 -4.82 -14.66 -14.13
N PHE A 25 -5.23 -13.40 -14.19
CA PHE A 25 -6.38 -12.97 -14.99
C PHE A 25 -6.18 -13.26 -16.48
N ALA A 26 -4.98 -13.00 -17.02
CA ALA A 26 -4.68 -13.24 -18.43
C ALA A 26 -4.76 -14.71 -18.84
N ILE A 27 -4.47 -15.64 -17.93
CA ILE A 27 -4.46 -17.09 -18.21
C ILE A 27 -5.76 -17.81 -17.85
N THR A 28 -6.64 -17.19 -17.05
CA THR A 28 -7.85 -17.82 -16.51
C THR A 28 -9.10 -17.37 -17.25
N LYS A 29 -9.94 -18.33 -17.68
CA LYS A 29 -11.24 -18.02 -18.28
C LYS A 29 -12.28 -17.76 -17.19
N ASN A 30 -13.17 -16.78 -17.40
CA ASN A 30 -14.31 -16.42 -16.53
C ASN A 30 -13.99 -15.64 -15.23
N LEU A 31 -12.88 -14.90 -15.17
CA LEU A 31 -12.68 -13.94 -14.08
C LEU A 31 -13.32 -12.59 -14.41
N SER A 32 -13.93 -11.97 -13.41
CA SER A 32 -14.42 -10.58 -13.49
C SER A 32 -13.25 -9.60 -13.41
N ALA A 33 -13.37 -8.42 -14.03
CA ALA A 33 -12.40 -7.33 -13.89
C ALA A 33 -12.20 -6.90 -12.42
N THR A 34 -13.18 -7.14 -11.55
CA THR A 34 -13.09 -6.91 -10.10
C THR A 34 -12.06 -7.82 -9.41
N TYR A 35 -11.58 -8.88 -10.08
CA TYR A 35 -10.51 -9.74 -9.59
C TYR A 35 -9.15 -9.03 -9.56
N ILE A 36 -8.90 -8.15 -10.55
CA ILE A 36 -7.62 -7.43 -10.69
C ILE A 36 -7.48 -6.39 -9.58
N LEU A 37 -8.57 -5.70 -9.26
CA LEU A 37 -8.61 -4.66 -8.23
C LEU A 37 -9.17 -5.22 -6.92
N ASN A 38 -8.36 -6.00 -6.24
CA ASN A 38 -8.73 -6.55 -4.93
C ASN A 38 -8.29 -5.64 -3.78
N GLU A 39 -9.15 -5.54 -2.77
CA GLU A 39 -8.93 -4.77 -1.55
C GLU A 39 -7.65 -5.17 -0.81
N VAL A 40 -7.35 -6.47 -0.69
CA VAL A 40 -6.15 -6.97 0.01
C VAL A 40 -4.88 -6.51 -0.69
N ASP A 41 -4.86 -6.51 -2.03
CA ASP A 41 -3.71 -6.08 -2.80
C ASP A 41 -3.48 -4.56 -2.65
N MET A 42 -4.55 -3.75 -2.60
CA MET A 42 -4.47 -2.31 -2.35
C MET A 42 -3.90 -2.01 -0.95
N ILE A 43 -4.35 -2.79 0.05
CA ILE A 43 -3.86 -2.69 1.42
C ILE A 43 -2.38 -3.08 1.49
N ALA A 44 -2.00 -4.19 0.84
CA ALA A 44 -0.62 -4.66 0.79
C ALA A 44 0.30 -3.62 0.13
N PHE A 45 -0.13 -3.00 -0.97
CA PHE A 45 0.61 -1.91 -1.61
C PHE A 45 0.84 -0.74 -0.65
N GLY A 46 -0.21 -0.29 0.05
CA GLY A 46 -0.10 0.76 1.06
C GLY A 46 0.85 0.41 2.20
N LEU A 47 0.82 -0.84 2.68
CA LEU A 47 1.76 -1.33 3.69
C LEU A 47 3.20 -1.27 3.20
N VAL A 48 3.49 -1.79 2.01
CA VAL A 48 4.84 -1.78 1.43
C VAL A 48 5.37 -0.36 1.25
N LEU A 49 4.54 0.58 0.78
CA LEU A 49 4.92 1.99 0.66
C LEU A 49 5.36 2.58 2.01
N ASN A 50 4.58 2.38 3.07
CA ASN A 50 4.89 2.97 4.38
C ASN A 50 6.08 2.29 5.07
N VAL A 51 6.26 0.98 4.89
CA VAL A 51 7.46 0.27 5.39
C VAL A 51 8.71 0.76 4.66
N SER A 52 8.62 0.94 3.33
CA SER A 52 9.72 1.45 2.52
C SER A 52 10.06 2.89 2.89
N ASN A 53 9.06 3.74 3.11
CA ASN A 53 9.25 5.10 3.60
C ASN A 53 10.09 5.13 4.90
N ILE A 54 9.76 4.28 5.89
CA ILE A 54 10.53 4.20 7.13
C ILE A 54 11.99 3.83 6.81
N SER A 55 12.20 2.77 6.02
CA SER A 55 13.54 2.32 5.64
C SER A 55 14.36 3.41 4.94
N GLU A 56 13.76 4.14 4.01
CA GLU A 56 14.43 5.22 3.27
C GLU A 56 14.79 6.40 4.18
N ILE A 57 13.91 6.76 5.12
CA ILE A 57 14.15 7.82 6.10
C ILE A 57 15.26 7.42 7.10
N ASP A 58 15.26 6.18 7.57
CA ASP A 58 16.29 5.64 8.47
C ASP A 58 17.69 5.68 7.84
N ASN A 59 17.78 5.31 6.56
CA ASN A 59 19.05 5.20 5.84
C ASN A 59 19.61 6.54 5.37
N ASN A 60 18.91 7.67 5.60
CA ASN A 60 19.35 8.97 5.13
C ASN A 60 19.85 9.87 6.27
N SER A 61 21.15 10.13 6.30
CA SER A 61 21.82 10.95 7.31
C SER A 61 21.65 12.46 7.10
N SER A 62 21.20 12.92 5.93
CA SER A 62 21.08 14.36 5.62
C SER A 62 19.79 15.02 6.16
N LEU A 63 18.85 14.22 6.67
CA LEU A 63 17.58 14.70 7.20
C LEU A 63 17.70 15.09 8.67
N THR A 64 16.96 16.12 9.09
CA THR A 64 16.86 16.50 10.50
C THR A 64 16.11 15.44 11.30
N GLU A 65 16.54 15.20 12.54
CA GLU A 65 15.93 14.20 13.42
C GLU A 65 14.44 14.48 13.70
N GLU A 66 14.04 15.75 13.77
CA GLU A 66 12.63 16.14 13.89
C GLU A 66 11.80 15.70 12.68
N TRP A 67 12.31 15.91 11.47
CA TRP A 67 11.63 15.52 10.24
C TRP A 67 11.53 14.01 10.12
N LYS A 68 12.61 13.29 10.47
CA LYS A 68 12.62 11.82 10.52
C LYS A 68 11.53 11.30 11.46
N THR A 69 11.51 11.80 12.69
CA THR A 69 10.57 11.35 13.72
C THR A 69 9.12 11.55 13.30
N LYS A 70 8.78 12.73 12.77
CA LYS A 70 7.41 13.04 12.32
C LYS A 70 6.95 12.11 11.18
N ASN A 71 7.77 11.95 10.15
CA ASN A 71 7.38 11.18 8.95
C ASN A 71 7.41 9.66 9.19
N LYS A 72 8.33 9.16 10.02
CA LYS A 72 8.29 7.76 10.49
C LYS A 72 7.02 7.51 11.31
N GLY A 73 6.71 8.39 12.26
CA GLY A 73 5.48 8.30 13.05
C GLY A 73 4.23 8.27 12.19
N LEU A 74 4.15 9.14 11.18
CA LEU A 74 3.03 9.15 10.22
C LEU A 74 2.96 7.86 9.39
N SER A 75 4.10 7.32 8.95
CA SER A 75 4.17 6.04 8.25
C SER A 75 3.66 4.88 9.11
N VAL A 76 4.02 4.87 10.41
CA VAL A 76 3.52 3.88 11.38
C VAL A 76 2.00 3.99 11.57
N ILE A 77 1.45 5.21 11.65
CA ILE A 77 0.00 5.42 11.74
C ILE A 77 -0.70 4.83 10.51
N PHE A 78 -0.19 5.08 9.30
CA PHE A 78 -0.74 4.48 8.09
C PHE A 78 -0.67 2.95 8.13
N ILE A 79 0.45 2.36 8.56
CA ILE A 79 0.60 0.90 8.71
C ILE A 79 -0.47 0.32 9.64
N ILE A 80 -0.75 0.98 10.77
CA ILE A 80 -1.79 0.55 11.72
C ILE A 80 -3.16 0.59 11.05
N ILE A 81 -3.48 1.68 10.35
CA ILE A 81 -4.76 1.82 9.63
C ILE A 81 -4.90 0.73 8.56
N PHE A 82 -3.87 0.50 7.74
CA PHE A 82 -3.89 -0.58 6.74
C PHE A 82 -4.04 -1.96 7.37
N SER A 83 -3.41 -2.21 8.53
CA SER A 83 -3.54 -3.48 9.26
C SER A 83 -4.97 -3.72 9.75
N ILE A 84 -5.68 -2.66 10.18
CA ILE A 84 -7.11 -2.74 10.52
C ILE A 84 -7.93 -3.12 9.28
N PHE A 85 -7.68 -2.46 8.15
CA PHE A 85 -8.36 -2.74 6.88
C PHE A 85 -8.09 -4.17 6.38
N LEU A 86 -6.89 -4.69 6.62
CA LEU A 86 -6.54 -6.08 6.33
C LEU A 86 -7.41 -7.04 7.15
N GLY A 87 -7.54 -6.80 8.46
CA GLY A 87 -8.42 -7.57 9.34
C GLY A 87 -9.88 -7.50 8.90
N LEU A 88 -10.37 -6.32 8.53
CA LEU A 88 -11.73 -6.14 8.00
C LEU A 88 -11.94 -6.92 6.70
N SER A 89 -10.96 -6.93 5.80
CA SER A 89 -11.03 -7.67 4.53
C SER A 89 -11.11 -9.18 4.78
N TYR A 90 -10.32 -9.71 5.72
CA TYR A 90 -10.38 -11.11 6.11
C TYR A 90 -11.71 -11.49 6.77
N MET A 91 -12.26 -10.62 7.62
CA MET A 91 -13.59 -10.84 8.20
C MET A 91 -14.66 -10.87 7.12
N ALA A 92 -14.59 -9.98 6.12
CA ALA A 92 -15.54 -9.93 5.02
C ALA A 92 -15.48 -11.18 4.12
N ASP A 93 -14.37 -11.91 4.10
CA ASP A 93 -14.23 -13.18 3.37
C ASP A 93 -14.84 -14.39 4.08
N LEU A 94 -15.24 -14.27 5.36
CA LEU A 94 -15.81 -15.39 6.10
C LEU A 94 -17.24 -15.74 5.62
N PRO A 95 -17.60 -17.05 5.53
CA PRO A 95 -18.89 -17.51 4.99
C PRO A 95 -20.16 -16.98 5.67
N ASN A 96 -20.05 -16.44 6.89
CA ASN A 96 -21.17 -15.98 7.72
C ASN A 96 -21.04 -14.50 8.13
N ALA A 97 -20.17 -13.73 7.47
CA ALA A 97 -19.94 -12.32 7.79
C ALA A 97 -21.03 -11.42 7.18
N ASN A 98 -22.27 -11.58 7.65
CA ASN A 98 -23.39 -10.74 7.26
C ASN A 98 -23.26 -9.36 7.92
N GLY A 99 -22.64 -8.41 7.23
CA GLY A 99 -22.49 -7.03 7.71
C GLY A 99 -21.36 -6.23 7.06
N PHE A 100 -20.44 -6.88 6.34
CA PHE A 100 -19.31 -6.18 5.69
C PHE A 100 -19.55 -6.01 4.19
N ASP A 101 -19.57 -4.75 3.73
CA ASP A 101 -19.60 -4.43 2.31
C ASP A 101 -18.17 -4.42 1.74
N LYS A 102 -17.82 -5.48 1.02
CA LYS A 102 -16.52 -5.61 0.33
C LYS A 102 -16.25 -4.49 -0.67
N ASN A 103 -17.26 -3.96 -1.34
CA ASN A 103 -17.06 -2.88 -2.30
C ASN A 103 -16.68 -1.59 -1.59
N MET A 104 -17.27 -1.32 -0.42
CA MET A 104 -16.90 -0.19 0.40
C MET A 104 -15.48 -0.33 0.95
N ILE A 105 -15.09 -1.51 1.46
CA ILE A 105 -13.72 -1.78 1.92
C ILE A 105 -12.71 -1.57 0.78
N ARG A 106 -13.03 -2.04 -0.43
CA ARG A 106 -12.20 -1.83 -1.63
C ARG A 106 -12.03 -0.36 -1.98
N MET A 107 -13.12 0.41 -2.02
CA MET A 107 -13.05 1.84 -2.37
C MET A 107 -12.24 2.64 -1.35
N LEU A 108 -12.43 2.35 -0.06
CA LEU A 108 -11.66 2.98 1.01
C LEU A 108 -10.18 2.60 0.97
N SER A 109 -9.87 1.32 0.71
CA SER A 109 -8.50 0.84 0.56
C SER A 109 -7.80 1.49 -0.63
N LEU A 110 -8.51 1.68 -1.75
CA LEU A 110 -8.01 2.39 -2.92
C LEU A 110 -7.66 3.83 -2.56
N CYS A 111 -8.59 4.58 -1.96
CA CYS A 111 -8.37 5.96 -1.54
C CYS A 111 -7.19 6.07 -0.57
N LEU A 112 -7.11 5.18 0.41
CA LEU A 112 -6.03 5.17 1.40
C LEU A 112 -4.67 4.87 0.77
N SER A 113 -4.62 3.90 -0.16
CA SER A 113 -3.40 3.57 -0.91
C SER A 113 -2.94 4.73 -1.80
N ALA A 114 -3.86 5.47 -2.43
CA ALA A 114 -3.54 6.66 -3.21
C ALA A 114 -2.98 7.80 -2.34
N VAL A 115 -3.59 8.04 -1.16
CA VAL A 115 -3.06 9.02 -0.18
C VAL A 115 -1.67 8.60 0.29
N SER A 116 -1.46 7.33 0.58
CA SER A 116 -0.16 6.79 0.96
C SER A 116 0.89 6.95 -0.13
N LEU A 117 0.51 6.82 -1.40
CA LEU A 117 1.39 7.04 -2.54
C LEU A 117 1.81 8.51 -2.64
N PHE A 118 0.86 9.44 -2.48
CA PHE A 118 1.15 10.88 -2.44
C PHE A 118 2.09 11.25 -1.28
N PHE A 119 1.87 10.65 -0.11
CA PHE A 119 2.74 10.81 1.04
C PHE A 119 4.15 10.27 0.77
N SER A 120 4.27 9.07 0.22
CA SER A 120 5.55 8.48 -0.19
C SER A 120 6.28 9.34 -1.23
N TYR A 121 5.54 9.92 -2.19
CA TYR A 121 6.10 10.87 -3.15
C TYR A 121 6.65 12.15 -2.49
N THR A 122 5.98 12.65 -1.45
CA THR A 122 6.46 13.81 -0.69
C THR A 122 7.79 13.51 0.02
N ILE A 123 7.91 12.31 0.59
CA ILE A 123 9.17 11.82 1.18
C ILE A 123 10.25 11.73 0.10
N PHE A 124 9.95 11.09 -1.03
CA PHE A 124 10.87 10.98 -2.15
C PHE A 124 11.40 12.34 -2.61
N ASN A 125 10.52 13.33 -2.82
CA ASN A 125 10.90 14.67 -3.26
C ASN A 125 11.79 15.40 -2.24
N LYS A 126 11.74 15.03 -0.96
CA LYS A 126 12.63 15.57 0.07
C LYS A 126 13.99 14.85 0.13
N LEU A 127 14.04 13.59 -0.28
CA LEU A 127 15.25 12.76 -0.32
C LEU A 127 16.05 12.88 -1.64
N GLY A 128 15.41 13.39 -2.69
CA GLY A 128 15.98 13.71 -4.00
C GLY A 128 16.82 14.97 -3.94
#